data_AF-A0A7S3BWR4-F1
#
_entry.id   AF-A0A7S3BWR4-F1
#
_cell.length_a   1.000
_cell.length_b   1.000
_cell.length_c   1.000
_cell.angle_alpha   90.00
_cell.angle_beta   90.00
_cell.angle_gamma   90.00
#
_symmetry.space_group_name_H-M   'P 1'
#
loop_
_entity.id
_entity.type
_entity.pdbx_description
1 polymer ?
#
loop_
_entity_poly.entity_id
_entity_poly.type
_entity_poly.pdbx_seq_one_letter_code
_entity_poly.pdbx_strand_id
1 'polypeptide(L)'
;AVGVRPRQALYRAIDRRVEHMFQEGLLDEAAWLLESGAAPGSCCGARAIGYAQAIDLLVHTQQQGHQGTRQGGEGGEQGQGLAATADDVRRAVAETQRATRNFAKRQLTWLRGDATFAWLD
;
A
#
# COMPACT_ATOMS: atom_id res chain seq x y z
N ALA A 1 -15.43 -26.65 17.68
CA ALA A 1 -15.31 -26.16 16.28
C ALA A 1 -13.87 -25.78 16.08
N VAL A 2 -13.16 -26.45 15.15
CA VAL A 2 -11.74 -26.18 14.86
C VAL A 2 -11.64 -24.73 14.36
N GLY A 3 -10.91 -23.90 15.08
CA GLY A 3 -11.22 -22.49 15.26
C GLY A 3 -10.17 -21.59 14.64
N VAL A 4 -10.41 -21.20 13.37
CA VAL A 4 -9.71 -20.08 12.72
C VAL A 4 -9.45 -18.95 13.72
N ARG A 5 -8.18 -18.48 13.79
CA ARG A 5 -7.77 -17.36 14.64
C ARG A 5 -8.88 -16.30 14.76
N PRO A 6 -9.20 -15.80 15.97
CA PRO A 6 -10.22 -14.78 16.15
C PRO A 6 -9.99 -13.61 15.20
N ARG A 7 -11.05 -13.13 14.54
CA ARG A 7 -10.95 -12.09 13.48
C ARG A 7 -10.09 -10.90 13.89
N GLN A 8 -10.22 -10.44 15.14
CA GLN A 8 -9.42 -9.33 15.66
C GLN A 8 -7.93 -9.66 15.73
N ALA A 9 -7.55 -10.87 16.14
CA ALA A 9 -6.16 -11.29 16.19
C ALA A 9 -5.55 -11.39 14.78
N LEU A 10 -6.33 -11.89 13.81
CA LEU A 10 -5.94 -11.90 12.40
C LEU A 10 -5.72 -10.47 11.86
N TYR A 11 -6.65 -9.56 12.12
CA TYR A 11 -6.53 -8.17 11.64
C TYR A 11 -5.35 -7.45 12.28
N ARG A 12 -5.13 -7.61 13.59
CA ARG A 12 -3.92 -7.08 14.26
C ARG A 12 -2.63 -7.61 13.64
N ALA A 13 -2.58 -8.89 13.28
CA ALA A 13 -1.41 -9.46 12.63
C ALA A 13 -1.19 -8.93 11.21
N ILE A 14 -2.28 -8.74 10.44
CA ILE A 14 -2.24 -8.10 9.12
C ILE A 14 -1.71 -6.67 9.25
N ASP A 15 -2.25 -5.90 10.19
CA ASP A 15 -1.92 -4.48 10.34
C ASP A 15 -0.43 -4.28 10.65
N ARG A 16 0.09 -5.06 11.62
CA ARG A 16 1.53 -5.09 11.95
C ARG A 16 2.39 -5.53 10.78
N ARG A 17 1.96 -6.53 10.00
CA ARG A 17 2.72 -6.99 8.84
C ARG A 17 2.81 -5.91 7.77
N VAL A 18 1.72 -5.19 7.52
CA VAL A 18 1.71 -4.09 6.55
C VAL A 18 2.64 -2.97 7.02
N GLU A 19 2.57 -2.57 8.29
CA GLU A 19 3.50 -1.59 8.86
C GLU A 19 4.96 -2.00 8.66
N HIS A 20 5.27 -3.27 8.97
CA HIS A 20 6.62 -3.83 8.77
C HIS A 20 7.05 -3.83 7.30
N MET A 21 6.15 -4.14 6.35
CA MET A 21 6.48 -4.09 4.92
C MET A 21 6.88 -2.67 4.48
N PHE A 22 6.18 -1.64 4.95
CA PHE A 22 6.54 -0.25 4.66
C PHE A 22 7.85 0.17 5.34
N GLN A 23 8.11 -0.33 6.55
CA GLN A 23 9.36 -0.07 7.28
C GLN A 23 10.58 -0.74 6.63
N GLU A 24 10.40 -1.94 6.05
CA GLU A 24 11.46 -2.72 5.41
C GLU A 24 11.70 -2.36 3.93
N GLY A 25 11.08 -1.29 3.41
CA GLY A 25 11.40 -0.77 2.08
C GLY A 25 10.42 -1.11 0.95
N LEU A 26 9.15 -1.40 1.24
CA LEU A 26 8.12 -1.57 0.18
C LEU A 26 8.04 -0.36 -0.77
N LEU A 27 8.28 0.85 -0.27
CA LEU A 27 8.31 2.07 -1.11
C LEU A 27 9.50 2.04 -2.08
N ASP A 28 10.65 1.58 -1.63
CA ASP A 28 11.86 1.46 -2.47
C ASP A 28 11.66 0.40 -3.55
N GLU A 29 11.07 -0.75 -3.20
CA GLU A 29 10.70 -1.78 -4.17
C GLU A 29 9.70 -1.27 -5.22
N ALA A 30 8.70 -0.49 -4.78
CA ALA A 30 7.70 0.10 -5.67
C ALA A 30 8.31 1.17 -6.59
N ALA A 31 9.23 1.99 -6.08
CA ALA A 31 9.97 2.96 -6.87
C ALA A 31 10.81 2.27 -7.94
N TRP A 32 11.56 1.22 -7.56
CA TRP A 32 12.33 0.41 -8.50
C TRP A 32 11.45 -0.22 -9.60
N LEU A 33 10.25 -0.68 -9.23
CA LEU A 33 9.29 -1.23 -10.18
C LEU A 33 8.83 -0.17 -11.22
N LEU A 34 8.56 1.06 -10.77
CA LEU A 34 8.21 2.18 -11.66
C LEU A 34 9.38 2.57 -12.58
N GLU A 35 10.59 2.65 -12.03
CA GLU A 35 11.82 2.94 -12.78
C GLU A 35 12.11 1.89 -13.85
N SER A 36 11.76 0.63 -13.57
CA SER A 36 11.85 -0.47 -14.52
C SER A 36 10.81 -0.39 -15.66
N GLY A 37 9.97 0.64 -15.68
CA GLY A 37 8.97 0.90 -16.73
C GLY A 37 7.59 0.27 -16.48
N ALA A 38 7.35 -0.31 -15.30
CA ALA A 38 6.04 -0.85 -14.97
C ALA A 38 5.10 0.29 -14.54
N ALA A 39 4.40 0.88 -15.51
CA ALA A 39 3.42 1.94 -15.25
C ALA A 39 2.33 1.49 -14.25
N PRO A 40 1.67 2.42 -13.53
CA PRO A 40 0.59 2.08 -12.61
C PRO A 40 -0.47 1.19 -13.26
N GLY A 41 -0.75 0.05 -12.64
CA GLY A 41 -1.74 -0.91 -13.16
C GLY A 41 -1.32 -1.74 -14.38
N SER A 42 -0.12 -1.53 -14.94
CA SER A 42 0.34 -2.16 -16.20
C SER A 42 0.55 -3.67 -16.10
N CYS A 43 0.88 -4.19 -14.92
CA CYS A 43 1.15 -5.61 -14.70
C CYS A 43 0.49 -6.14 -13.42
N CYS A 44 0.58 -7.45 -13.18
CA CYS A 44 0.04 -8.04 -11.95
C CYS A 44 0.76 -7.52 -10.69
N GLY A 45 2.08 -7.30 -10.76
CA GLY A 45 2.88 -6.75 -9.66
C GLY A 45 2.43 -5.34 -9.29
N ALA A 46 2.29 -4.44 -10.26
CA ALA A 46 1.81 -3.07 -10.03
C ALA A 46 0.35 -3.00 -9.55
N ARG A 47 -0.44 -4.07 -9.71
CA ARG A 47 -1.83 -4.17 -9.22
C ARG A 47 -1.95 -4.87 -7.88
N ALA A 48 -0.89 -5.49 -7.37
CA ALA A 48 -0.92 -6.20 -6.11
C ALA A 48 -1.20 -5.25 -4.94
N ILE A 49 -1.93 -5.75 -3.93
CA ILE A 49 -2.18 -5.01 -2.69
C ILE A 49 -0.83 -4.72 -2.02
N GLY A 50 -0.61 -3.48 -1.57
CA GLY A 50 0.69 -2.97 -1.14
C GLY A 50 1.36 -2.18 -2.24
N TYR A 51 1.76 -2.84 -3.33
CA TYR A 51 2.42 -2.19 -4.47
C TYR A 51 1.55 -1.10 -5.12
N ALA A 52 0.27 -1.38 -5.36
CA ALA A 52 -0.63 -0.38 -5.94
C ALA A 52 -0.71 0.89 -5.08
N GLN A 53 -0.83 0.75 -3.76
CA GLN A 53 -0.89 1.88 -2.82
C GLN A 53 0.44 2.64 -2.74
N ALA A 54 1.56 1.92 -2.74
CA ALA A 54 2.89 2.51 -2.75
C ALA A 54 3.16 3.29 -4.06
N ILE A 55 2.80 2.70 -5.20
CA ILE A 55 2.90 3.35 -6.52
C ILE A 55 2.03 4.61 -6.57
N ASP A 56 0.77 4.53 -6.13
CA ASP A 56 -0.14 5.67 -6.11
C ASP A 56 0.45 6.82 -5.28
N LEU A 57 1.01 6.52 -4.10
CA LEU A 57 1.72 7.50 -3.28
C LEU A 57 2.88 8.17 -4.04
N LEU A 58 3.76 7.37 -4.66
CA LEU A 58 4.92 7.88 -5.39
C LEU A 58 4.49 8.78 -6.56
N VAL A 59 3.52 8.34 -7.36
CA VAL A 59 3.00 9.11 -8.50
C VAL A 59 2.34 10.41 -8.04
N HIS A 60 1.58 10.39 -6.94
CA HIS A 60 0.98 11.61 -6.39
C HIS A 60 2.02 12.62 -5.91
N THR A 61 3.10 12.17 -5.26
CA THR A 61 4.18 13.06 -4.80
C THR A 61 4.96 13.68 -5.97
N GLN A 62 5.18 12.93 -7.05
CA GLN A 62 5.84 13.42 -8.27
C GLN A 62 5.02 14.49 -9.01
N GLN A 63 3.69 14.32 -9.08
CA GLN A 63 2.80 15.28 -9.76
C GLN A 63 2.67 16.61 -9.02
N GLN A 64 2.73 16.60 -7.68
CA GLN A 64 2.71 17.82 -6.86
C GLN A 64 3.92 18.71 -7.14
N GLY A 65 5.10 18.12 -7.37
CA GLY A 65 6.32 18.85 -7.72
C GLY A 65 6.25 19.59 -9.07
N HIS A 66 5.42 19.14 -10.02
CA HIS A 66 5.29 19.76 -11.34
C HIS A 66 4.29 20.94 -11.38
N GLN A 67 3.36 21.02 -10.42
CA GLN A 67 2.32 22.07 -10.42
C GLN A 67 2.77 23.38 -9.74
N GLY A 68 3.81 23.35 -8.91
CA GLY A 68 4.33 24.55 -8.19
C GLY A 68 5.05 25.59 -9.07
N THR A 69 5.40 25.27 -10.31
CA THR A 69 6.25 26.11 -11.18
C THR A 69 5.52 27.05 -12.14
N ARG A 70 4.18 27.24 -12.03
CA ARG A 70 3.41 28.05 -13.01
C ARG A 70 2.85 29.39 -12.54
N GLN A 71 3.13 29.83 -11.31
CA GLN A 71 2.75 31.19 -10.88
C GLN A 71 3.97 31.94 -10.34
N GLY A 72 4.43 32.93 -11.10
CA GLY A 72 5.64 33.70 -10.82
C GLY A 72 5.48 34.72 -9.69
N GLY A 73 6.60 35.01 -9.03
CA GLY A 73 6.78 36.07 -8.05
C GLY A 73 8.18 35.96 -7.42
N GLU A 74 9.07 36.87 -7.79
CA GLU A 74 10.43 36.97 -7.26
C GLU A 74 10.43 37.22 -5.75
N GLY A 75 11.20 36.41 -5.01
CA GLY A 75 11.56 36.69 -3.62
C GLY A 75 11.31 35.52 -2.66
N GLY A 76 12.40 34.85 -2.29
CA GLY A 76 12.50 34.23 -0.96
C GLY A 76 12.25 32.73 -0.85
N GLU A 77 13.37 32.00 -0.79
CA GLU A 77 13.62 30.89 0.13
C GLU A 77 13.05 29.49 -0.19
N GLN A 78 13.98 28.71 -0.77
CA GLN A 78 14.19 27.27 -0.52
C GLN A 78 13.04 26.34 -0.93
N GLY A 79 13.03 25.99 -2.21
CA GLY A 79 12.31 24.83 -2.72
C GLY A 79 12.85 23.53 -2.08
N GLN A 80 12.22 23.08 -1.00
CA GLN A 80 12.24 21.68 -0.62
C GLN A 80 11.39 20.93 -1.64
N GLY A 81 12.04 20.16 -2.53
CA GLY A 81 11.31 19.18 -3.34
C GLY A 81 10.47 18.31 -2.40
N LEU A 82 9.14 18.34 -2.52
CA LEU A 82 8.25 17.67 -1.58
C LEU A 82 8.46 16.15 -1.68
N ALA A 83 9.33 15.62 -0.82
CA ALA A 83 9.36 14.21 -0.49
C ALA A 83 8.01 13.80 0.10
N ALA A 84 7.64 12.52 -0.05
CA ALA A 84 6.41 11.98 0.52
C ALA A 84 6.28 12.38 2.00
N THR A 85 5.14 12.96 2.37
CA THR A 85 4.93 13.37 3.75
C THR A 85 4.65 12.14 4.61
N ALA A 86 4.90 12.26 5.92
CA ALA A 86 4.51 11.22 6.87
C ALA A 86 2.99 10.93 6.82
N ASP A 87 2.16 11.90 6.41
CA ASP A 87 0.73 11.70 6.25
C ASP A 87 0.37 10.87 5.01
N ASP A 88 1.04 11.11 3.89
CA ASP A 88 0.88 10.30 2.68
C ASP A 88 1.21 8.84 2.97
N VAL A 89 2.33 8.59 3.66
CA VAL A 89 2.74 7.23 4.04
C VAL A 89 1.70 6.60 4.97
N ARG A 90 1.23 7.32 5.99
CA ARG A 90 0.16 6.81 6.88
C ARG A 90 -1.12 6.47 6.11
N ARG A 91 -1.51 7.28 5.14
CA ARG A 91 -2.67 7.02 4.27
C ARG A 91 -2.45 5.72 3.47
N ALA A 92 -1.31 5.57 2.80
CA ALA A 92 -1.01 4.37 2.00
C ALA A 92 -0.98 3.09 2.87
N VAL A 93 -0.41 3.17 4.07
CA VAL A 93 -0.42 2.08 5.07
C VAL A 93 -1.86 1.72 5.43
N ALA A 94 -2.69 2.69 5.83
CA ALA A 94 -4.07 2.46 6.24
C ALA A 94 -4.93 1.85 5.12
N GLU A 95 -4.71 2.29 3.87
CA GLU A 95 -5.36 1.74 2.69
C GLU A 95 -4.94 0.30 2.41
N THR A 96 -3.64 0.02 2.49
CA THR A 96 -3.09 -1.33 2.32
C THR A 96 -3.63 -2.28 3.39
N GLN A 97 -3.70 -1.85 4.64
CA GLN A 97 -4.30 -2.61 5.74
C GLN A 97 -5.77 -2.92 5.46
N ARG A 98 -6.56 -1.91 5.08
CA ARG A 98 -7.98 -2.08 4.73
C ARG A 98 -8.17 -3.06 3.57
N ALA A 99 -7.39 -2.89 2.49
CA ALA A 99 -7.43 -3.75 1.31
C ALA A 99 -7.07 -5.20 1.65
N THR A 100 -6.02 -5.40 2.46
CA THR A 100 -5.54 -6.72 2.90
C THR A 100 -6.55 -7.41 3.81
N ARG A 101 -7.18 -6.70 4.76
CA ARG A 101 -8.26 -7.25 5.58
C ARG A 101 -9.47 -7.67 4.74
N ASN A 102 -9.85 -6.85 3.76
CA ASN A 102 -10.93 -7.19 2.83
C ASN A 102 -10.59 -8.41 1.98
N PHE A 103 -9.34 -8.53 1.51
CA PHE A 103 -8.87 -9.70 0.79
C PHE A 103 -8.90 -10.95 1.67
N ALA A 104 -8.37 -10.89 2.90
CA ALA A 104 -8.41 -11.97 3.86
C ALA A 104 -9.86 -12.39 4.20
N LYS A 105 -10.78 -11.43 4.34
CA LYS A 105 -12.22 -11.71 4.52
C LYS A 105 -12.77 -12.51 3.33
N ARG A 106 -12.48 -12.08 2.09
CA ARG A 106 -12.92 -12.79 0.87
C ARG A 106 -12.35 -14.20 0.79
N GLN A 107 -11.07 -14.38 1.09
CA GLN A 107 -10.41 -15.68 1.15
C GLN A 107 -11.11 -16.61 2.16
N LEU A 108 -11.38 -16.13 3.37
CA LEU A 108 -12.09 -16.90 4.39
C LEU A 108 -13.54 -17.22 4.00
N THR A 109 -14.24 -16.33 3.29
CA THR A 109 -15.58 -16.62 2.76
C THR A 109 -15.54 -17.77 1.76
N TRP A 110 -14.58 -17.73 0.82
CA TRP A 110 -14.42 -18.77 -0.20
C TRP A 110 -14.06 -20.13 0.44
N LEU A 111 -13.04 -20.15 1.32
CA LEU A 111 -12.59 -21.38 2.00
C LEU A 111 -13.67 -22.02 2.88
N ARG A 112 -14.54 -21.22 3.51
CA ARG A 112 -15.65 -21.74 4.33
C ARG A 112 -16.77 -22.36 3.49
N GLY A 113 -16.88 -21.98 2.22
CA GLY A 113 -17.88 -22.53 1.30
C GLY A 113 -17.48 -23.89 0.73
N ASP A 114 -16.24 -24.32 0.93
CA ASP A 114 -15.70 -25.56 0.37
C ASP A 114 -15.42 -26.58 1.48
N ALA A 115 -16.16 -27.69 1.44
CA ALA A 115 -16.08 -28.76 2.43
C ALA A 115 -14.86 -29.67 2.26
N THR A 116 -14.07 -29.50 1.20
CA THR A 116 -12.85 -30.29 0.96
C THR A 116 -11.70 -29.91 1.90
N PHE A 117 -11.75 -28.73 2.54
CA PHE A 117 -10.69 -28.24 3.40
C PHE A 117 -10.90 -28.59 4.88
N ALA A 118 -9.87 -29.17 5.49
CA ALA A 118 -9.75 -29.27 6.94
C ALA A 118 -9.16 -27.96 7.51
N TRP A 119 -9.81 -27.40 8.54
CA TRP A 119 -9.33 -26.21 9.23
C TRP A 119 -8.27 -26.58 10.27
N LEU A 120 -7.26 -25.72 10.42
CA LEU A 120 -6.19 -25.83 11.40
C LEU A 120 -6.19 -24.59 12.30
N ASP A 121 -5.65 -24.73 13.52
CA ASP A 121 -5.50 -23.66 14.51
C ASP A 121 -4.12 -22.99 14.41
#